data_AF-A0A2A5AWV2-F1
#
_entry.id   AF-A0A2A5AWV2-F1
#
_cell.length_a   1.000
_cell.length_b   1.000
_cell.length_c   1.000
_cell.angle_alpha   90.00
_cell.angle_beta   90.00
_cell.angle_gamma   90.00
#
_symmetry.space_group_name_H-M   'P 1'
#
loop_
_entity.id
_entity.type
_entity.pdbx_description
1 polymer ?
#
loop_
_entity_poly.entity_id
_entity_poly.type
_entity_poly.pdbx_seq_one_letter_code
_entity_poly.pdbx_strand_id
1 'polypeptide(L)'
;MDLEYKIISAQTPLFAETAKMQEILDVEATAGWRLLEKEDSYRIKLQRDISHRENDANLSIDAYRTSVGVSSMITYGVTAAATIAIVSVILYFAIWNTG
;
A
#
# COMPACT_ATOMS: atom_id res chain seq x y z
N MET A 1 -26.92 -9.81 -13.61
CA MET A 1 -26.04 -9.19 -12.61
C MET A 1 -24.74 -8.91 -13.32
N ASP A 2 -24.49 -7.65 -13.59
CA ASP A 2 -23.26 -7.23 -14.26
C ASP A 2 -22.23 -6.97 -13.18
N LEU A 3 -21.13 -7.73 -13.24
CA LEU A 3 -20.03 -7.65 -12.29
C LEU A 3 -18.87 -6.89 -12.91
N GLU A 4 -18.21 -6.09 -12.08
CA GLU A 4 -16.93 -5.47 -12.40
C GLU A 4 -15.82 -6.02 -11.50
N TYR A 5 -14.58 -5.84 -11.96
CA TYR A 5 -13.40 -6.41 -11.33
C TYR A 5 -12.32 -5.35 -11.19
N LYS A 6 -11.53 -5.46 -10.12
CA LYS A 6 -10.28 -4.73 -9.98
C LYS A 6 -9.20 -5.61 -9.37
N ILE A 7 -7.95 -5.23 -9.59
CA ILE A 7 -6.78 -5.87 -9.01
C ILE A 7 -6.10 -4.82 -8.13
N ILE A 8 -5.83 -5.18 -6.88
CA ILE A 8 -5.03 -4.38 -5.97
C ILE A 8 -3.64 -5.02 -5.92
N SER A 9 -2.62 -4.22 -6.22
CA SER A 9 -1.22 -4.63 -6.18
C SER A 9 -0.44 -3.87 -5.10
N ALA A 10 0.51 -4.55 -4.48
CA ALA A 10 1.42 -4.01 -3.48
C ALA A 10 2.88 -4.15 -3.95
N GLN A 11 3.76 -3.24 -3.51
CA GLN A 11 5.21 -3.34 -3.78
C GLN A 11 5.93 -4.32 -2.83
N THR A 12 5.29 -4.67 -1.72
CA THR A 12 5.76 -5.62 -0.71
C THR A 12 4.78 -6.78 -0.60
N PRO A 13 5.15 -7.93 0.01
CA PRO A 13 4.26 -9.08 0.17
C PRO A 13 3.17 -8.83 1.24
N LEU A 14 2.44 -7.73 1.12
CA LEU A 14 1.46 -7.21 2.07
C LEU A 14 0.31 -8.20 2.32
N PHE A 15 -0.08 -8.96 1.30
CA PHE A 15 -1.15 -9.95 1.40
C PHE A 15 -0.68 -11.30 1.93
N ALA A 16 0.61 -11.46 2.26
CA ALA A 16 1.06 -12.64 3.01
C ALA A 16 0.51 -12.62 4.45
N GLU A 17 0.28 -11.44 5.01
CA GLU A 17 -0.27 -11.26 6.35
C GLU A 17 -1.80 -11.08 6.27
N THR A 18 -2.54 -12.07 6.77
CA THR A 18 -4.01 -12.10 6.70
C THR A 18 -4.65 -10.88 7.37
N ALA A 19 -4.10 -10.39 8.49
CA ALA A 19 -4.65 -9.24 9.20
C ALA A 19 -4.60 -7.96 8.33
N LYS A 20 -3.47 -7.72 7.66
CA LYS A 20 -3.28 -6.59 6.74
C LYS A 20 -4.17 -6.70 5.50
N MET A 21 -4.30 -7.91 4.96
CA MET A 21 -5.23 -8.15 3.85
C MET A 21 -6.67 -7.86 4.25
N GLN A 22 -7.10 -8.29 5.44
CA GLN A 22 -8.47 -8.06 5.91
C GLN A 22 -8.75 -6.57 6.14
N GLU A 23 -7.80 -5.83 6.73
CA GLU A 23 -7.91 -4.38 6.90
C GLU A 23 -8.19 -3.66 5.57
N ILE A 24 -7.50 -4.06 4.50
CA ILE A 24 -7.72 -3.53 3.16
C ILE A 24 -9.09 -3.93 2.62
N LEU A 25 -9.48 -5.20 2.79
CA LEU A 25 -10.78 -5.69 2.33
C LEU A 25 -11.95 -4.99 3.05
N ASP A 26 -11.81 -4.65 4.33
CA ASP A 26 -12.84 -3.95 5.10
C ASP A 26 -13.05 -2.52 4.59
N VAL A 27 -11.97 -1.82 4.23
CA VAL A 27 -12.05 -0.51 3.57
C VAL A 27 -12.71 -0.66 2.20
N GLU A 28 -12.31 -1.65 1.42
CA GLU A 28 -12.83 -1.89 0.07
C GLU A 28 -14.31 -2.33 0.06
N ALA A 29 -14.74 -3.02 1.12
CA ALA A 29 -16.12 -3.42 1.32
C ALA A 29 -17.05 -2.20 1.48
N THR A 30 -16.55 -1.04 1.95
CA THR A 30 -17.36 0.20 2.01
C THR A 30 -17.80 0.66 0.63
N ALA A 31 -17.00 0.39 -0.40
CA ALA A 31 -17.33 0.63 -1.80
C ALA A 31 -18.08 -0.56 -2.44
N GLY A 32 -18.39 -1.62 -1.70
CA GLY A 32 -19.07 -2.82 -2.20
C GLY A 32 -18.15 -3.84 -2.88
N TRP A 33 -16.84 -3.65 -2.82
CA TRP A 33 -15.89 -4.63 -3.34
C TRP A 33 -15.80 -5.84 -2.40
N ARG A 34 -15.76 -7.03 -3.00
CA ARG A 34 -15.57 -8.30 -2.30
C ARG A 34 -14.40 -9.05 -2.90
N LEU A 35 -13.65 -9.78 -2.06
CA LEU A 35 -12.57 -10.63 -2.51
C LEU A 35 -13.10 -11.68 -3.50
N LEU A 36 -12.49 -11.74 -4.68
CA LEU A 36 -12.73 -12.81 -5.65
C LEU A 36 -11.65 -13.88 -5.49
N GLU A 37 -10.39 -13.47 -5.52
CA GLU A 37 -9.25 -14.37 -5.53
C GLU A 37 -8.01 -13.68 -4.97
N LYS A 38 -7.18 -14.43 -4.26
CA LYS A 38 -5.83 -14.01 -3.88
C LYS A 38 -4.84 -14.64 -4.86
N GLU A 39 -4.36 -13.85 -5.83
CA GLU A 39 -3.46 -14.35 -6.88
C GLU A 39 -2.11 -14.76 -6.31
N ASP A 40 -1.51 -13.90 -5.47
CA ASP A 40 -0.23 -14.15 -4.81
C ASP A 40 -0.15 -13.35 -3.49
N SER A 41 1.05 -13.11 -2.96
CA SER A 41 1.25 -12.29 -1.74
C SER A 41 1.34 -10.78 -2.03
N TYR A 42 1.35 -10.39 -3.31
CA TYR A 42 1.49 -9.02 -3.80
C TYR A 42 0.25 -8.53 -4.54
N ARG A 43 -0.67 -9.42 -4.93
CA ARG A 43 -1.89 -9.11 -5.69
C ARG A 43 -3.10 -9.86 -5.18
N ILE A 44 -4.21 -9.14 -5.11
CA ILE A 44 -5.55 -9.68 -4.87
C ILE A 44 -6.52 -9.13 -5.91
N LYS A 45 -7.49 -9.95 -6.28
CA LYS A 45 -8.55 -9.62 -7.23
C LYS A 45 -9.87 -9.47 -6.49
N LEU A 46 -10.55 -8.37 -6.74
CA LEU A 46 -11.85 -8.07 -6.15
C LEU A 46 -12.89 -8.01 -7.26
N GLN A 47 -14.14 -8.24 -6.86
CA GLN A 47 -15.31 -8.10 -7.70
C GLN A 47 -16.36 -7.26 -7.01
N ARG A 48 -17.24 -6.62 -7.78
CA ARG A 48 -18.34 -5.79 -7.26
C ARG A 48 -19.50 -5.82 -8.25
N ASP A 49 -20.73 -5.64 -7.76
CA ASP A 49 -21.90 -5.44 -8.61
C ASP A 49 -21.96 -3.99 -9.10
N ILE A 50 -22.17 -3.79 -10.41
CA ILE A 50 -22.17 -2.46 -11.04
C ILE A 50 -23.19 -1.50 -10.41
N SER A 51 -24.28 -2.00 -9.79
CA SER A 51 -25.24 -1.17 -9.05
C SER A 51 -24.60 -0.32 -7.94
N HIS A 52 -23.44 -0.72 -7.40
CA HIS A 52 -22.75 0.05 -6.36
C HIS A 52 -22.13 1.35 -6.88
N ARG A 53 -21.94 1.50 -8.20
CA ARG A 53 -21.38 2.72 -8.81
C ARG A 53 -22.20 3.97 -8.50
N GLU A 54 -23.52 3.82 -8.35
CA GLU A 54 -24.42 4.94 -8.06
C GLU A 54 -24.08 5.63 -6.72
N ASN A 55 -23.48 4.88 -5.78
CA ASN A 55 -23.10 5.40 -4.48
C ASN A 55 -21.63 5.83 -4.40
N ASP A 56 -20.82 5.66 -5.46
CA ASP A 56 -19.39 5.96 -5.43
C ASP A 56 -19.11 7.44 -5.12
N ALA A 57 -19.97 8.35 -5.58
CA ALA A 57 -19.86 9.78 -5.32
C ALA A 57 -20.03 10.17 -3.84
N ASN A 58 -20.63 9.30 -3.03
CA ASN A 58 -20.85 9.53 -1.60
C ASN A 58 -19.75 8.90 -0.71
N LEU A 59 -18.79 8.20 -1.31
CA LEU A 59 -17.71 7.56 -0.59
C LEU A 59 -16.60 8.56 -0.26
N SER A 60 -15.97 8.37 0.90
CA SER A 60 -14.76 9.11 1.28
C SER A 60 -13.49 8.57 0.61
N ILE A 61 -13.59 7.44 -0.10
CA ILE A 61 -12.50 6.76 -0.80
C ILE A 61 -12.79 6.72 -2.31
N ASP A 62 -11.74 6.73 -3.12
CA ASP A 62 -11.88 6.49 -4.56
C ASP A 62 -12.04 4.98 -4.80
N ALA A 63 -13.25 4.56 -5.19
CA ALA A 63 -13.60 3.15 -5.41
C ALA A 63 -12.71 2.44 -6.45
N TYR A 64 -12.10 3.17 -7.38
CA TYR A 64 -11.26 2.62 -8.45
C TYR A 64 -9.77 2.78 -8.21
N ARG A 65 -9.37 3.70 -7.31
CA ARG A 65 -7.97 3.96 -6.99
C ARG A 65 -7.63 3.52 -5.58
N THR A 66 -6.96 2.38 -5.50
CA THR A 66 -6.41 1.88 -4.23
C THR A 66 -4.89 1.89 -4.29
N SER A 67 -4.26 2.60 -3.35
CA SER A 67 -2.82 2.48 -3.09
C SER A 67 -2.60 1.76 -1.76
N VAL A 68 -1.96 0.60 -1.79
CA VAL A 68 -1.65 -0.19 -0.59
C VAL A 68 -0.15 -0.37 -0.41
N GLY A 69 0.28 -0.56 0.82
CA GLY A 69 1.68 -0.73 1.19
C GLY A 69 2.31 0.53 1.77
N VAL A 70 3.60 0.44 2.06
CA VAL A 70 4.36 1.53 2.67
C VAL A 70 4.53 2.66 1.67
N SER A 71 4.30 3.91 2.10
CA SER A 71 4.56 5.07 1.25
C SER A 71 6.04 5.08 0.85
N SER A 72 6.29 5.04 -0.45
CA SER A 72 7.64 5.09 -1.03
C SER A 72 8.42 6.32 -0.53
N MET A 73 7.73 7.45 -0.35
CA MET A 73 8.31 8.67 0.20
C MET A 73 8.84 8.48 1.63
N ILE A 74 8.12 7.76 2.49
CA ILE A 74 8.56 7.50 3.87
C ILE A 74 9.78 6.59 3.83
N THR A 75 9.72 5.49 3.09
CA THR A 75 10.83 4.53 3.00
C THR A 75 12.10 5.19 2.46
N TYR A 76 12.02 5.93 1.35
CA TYR A 76 13.17 6.62 0.78
C TYR A 76 13.67 7.76 1.68
N GLY A 77 12.76 8.52 2.30
CA GLY A 77 13.11 9.60 3.21
C GLY A 77 13.89 9.12 4.44
N VAL A 78 13.39 8.05 5.10
CA VAL A 78 14.07 7.45 6.25
C VAL A 78 15.43 6.89 5.85
N THR A 79 15.51 6.18 4.72
CA THR A 79 16.75 5.57 4.24
C THR A 79 17.80 6.64 3.89
N ALA A 80 17.39 7.72 3.20
CA ALA A 80 18.27 8.84 2.86
C ALA A 80 18.79 9.54 4.12
N ALA A 81 17.90 9.83 5.08
CA ALA A 81 18.28 10.48 6.34
C ALA A 81 19.26 9.62 7.15
N ALA A 82 19.01 8.31 7.26
CA ALA A 82 19.91 7.37 7.93
C ALA A 82 21.29 7.33 7.24
N THR A 83 21.32 7.32 5.91
CA THR A 83 22.56 7.32 5.13
C THR A 83 23.37 8.60 5.39
N ILE A 84 22.72 9.76 5.35
CA ILE A 84 23.36 11.06 5.63
C ILE A 84 23.93 11.08 7.05
N ALA A 85 23.17 10.58 8.04
CA ALA A 85 23.62 10.52 9.43
C ALA A 85 24.87 9.64 9.59
N ILE A 86 24.88 8.43 9.02
CA ILE A 86 26.03 7.52 9.09
C ILE A 86 27.26 8.13 8.42
N VAL A 87 27.10 8.69 7.22
CA VAL A 87 28.21 9.35 6.50
C VAL A 87 28.76 10.53 7.31
N SER A 88 27.90 11.33 7.91
CA SER A 88 28.30 12.47 8.75
C SER A 88 29.10 12.02 9.97
N VAL A 89 28.70 10.93 10.62
CA VAL A 89 29.43 10.34 11.75
C VAL A 89 30.80 9.83 11.32
N ILE A 90 30.89 9.11 10.19
CA ILE A 90 32.17 8.63 9.66
C ILE A 90 33.11 9.79 9.36
N LEU A 91 32.61 10.84 8.70
CA LEU A 91 33.41 12.03 8.38
C LEU A 91 33.87 12.77 9.63
N TYR A 92 33.00 12.92 10.63
CA TYR A 92 33.37 13.53 11.92
C TYR A 92 34.55 12.80 12.57
N PHE A 93 34.47 11.48 12.68
CA PHE A 93 35.55 10.68 13.23
C PHE A 93 36.81 10.74 12.37
N ALA A 94 36.70 10.66 11.04
CA ALA A 94 37.86 10.73 10.15
C ALA A 94 38.63 12.05 10.30
N ILE A 95 37.93 13.18 10.43
CA ILE A 95 38.55 14.50 10.60
C ILE A 95 39.19 14.64 11.98
N TRP A 96 38.52 14.17 13.04
CA TRP A 96 39.03 14.34 14.41
C TRP A 96 40.14 13.35 14.81
N ASN A 97 40.20 12.16 14.19
CA ASN A 97 41.26 11.18 14.48
C ASN A 97 42.54 11.35 13.64
N THR A 98 42.56 12.30 12.70
CA THR A 98 43.73 12.57 11.84
C THR A 98 44.53 13.81 12.25
N GLY A 99 44.12 14.49 13.33
CA GLY A 99 44.82 15.62 13.95
C GLY A 99 45.75 15.22 15.09
#